data_AF-A0A150H3D6-F1
#
_entry.id   AF-A0A150H3D6-F1
#
_cell.length_a   1.000
_cell.length_b   1.000
_cell.length_c   1.000
_cell.angle_alpha   90.00
_cell.angle_beta   90.00
_cell.angle_gamma   90.00
#
_symmetry.space_group_name_H-M   'P 1'
#
loop_
_entity.id
_entity.type
_entity.pdbx_description
1 polymer ?
#
loop_
_entity_poly.entity_id
_entity_poly.type
_entity_poly.pdbx_seq_one_letter_code
_entity_poly.pdbx_strand_id
1 'polypeptide(L)'
;MGREKMLRVDPGRVTIGSGPTFGCIVLEDFLEALAKRVRPNDTGLVMYRRMALPPSEPPPQGDKEMLRTNVLFKHVQRFLTPTTSLVSEVGDSWFNTLKLRLPAGCEYELQFRYGSIGWSVGAVLGYCCAERQRQPERRVLACIGDGSFQMTAQEVSTMLRYGLDPIIILINNGGYTIEVEIHDGPYNVIKNWDYTGFVRAMQNKEGKLWTATARTEPELVAALAEAAQRRGELVFIEVVTHRDDCSKELLEWGSRVAAANSRKPPLGSSV
;
A
#
# COMPACT_ATOMS: atom_id res chain seq x y z
N MET A 1 19.96 16.84 -8.64
CA MET A 1 20.73 17.42 -7.52
C MET A 1 22.14 16.83 -7.57
N GLY A 2 23.20 17.64 -7.59
CA GLY A 2 24.57 17.14 -7.71
C GLY A 2 25.01 16.39 -6.44
N ARG A 3 25.85 15.35 -6.60
CA ARG A 3 26.37 14.53 -5.47
C ARG A 3 27.06 15.36 -4.40
N GLU A 4 27.62 16.51 -4.76
CA GLU A 4 28.34 17.42 -3.87
C GLU A 4 27.50 17.98 -2.71
N LYS A 5 26.16 18.03 -2.86
CA LYS A 5 25.24 18.58 -1.83
C LYS A 5 24.60 17.50 -0.95
N MET A 6 24.96 16.23 -1.13
CA MET A 6 24.30 15.11 -0.45
C MET A 6 25.02 14.74 0.85
N LEU A 7 24.32 14.77 1.98
CA LEU A 7 24.74 14.06 3.19
C LEU A 7 24.07 12.69 3.19
N ARG A 8 24.86 11.63 3.02
CA ARG A 8 24.34 10.26 3.04
C ARG A 8 24.66 9.64 4.40
N VAL A 9 23.61 9.26 5.13
CA VAL A 9 23.71 8.62 6.44
C VAL A 9 23.09 7.24 6.30
N ASP A 10 23.94 6.21 6.23
CA ASP A 10 23.52 4.80 6.21
C ASP A 10 23.61 4.22 7.65
N PRO A 11 23.04 3.03 7.95
CA PRO A 11 23.02 2.48 9.31
C PRO A 11 24.36 2.38 10.05
N GLY A 12 25.48 2.29 9.32
CA GLY A 12 26.83 2.13 9.89
C GLY A 12 27.89 3.07 9.32
N ARG A 13 27.50 4.09 8.55
CA ARG A 13 28.45 5.03 7.91
C ARG A 13 27.82 6.36 7.52
N VAL A 14 28.66 7.38 7.41
CA VAL A 14 28.28 8.73 6.97
C VAL A 14 29.20 9.20 5.85
N THR A 15 28.65 9.67 4.74
CA THR A 15 29.38 10.26 3.62
C THR A 15 28.94 11.69 3.39
N ILE A 16 29.90 12.62 3.30
CA ILE A 16 29.64 14.04 3.08
C ILE A 16 29.98 14.42 1.63
N GLY A 17 28.95 14.65 0.82
CA GLY A 17 29.08 15.05 -0.58
C GLY A 17 29.89 14.05 -1.40
N SER A 18 30.83 14.56 -2.18
CA SER A 18 31.88 13.78 -2.86
C SER A 18 33.15 13.59 -2.00
N GLY A 19 33.09 13.94 -0.72
CA GLY A 19 34.23 13.96 0.21
C GLY A 19 34.32 12.72 1.10
N PRO A 20 34.72 12.90 2.38
CA PRO A 20 35.07 11.77 3.25
C PRO A 20 33.87 10.89 3.59
N THR A 21 34.17 9.61 3.82
CA THR A 21 33.25 8.63 4.38
C THR A 21 33.80 8.14 5.71
N PHE A 22 32.96 8.19 6.74
CA PHE A 22 33.26 7.76 8.09
C PHE A 22 32.49 6.47 8.37
N GLY A 23 33.21 5.38 8.65
CA GLY A 23 32.62 4.09 9.01
C GLY A 23 32.45 3.92 10.53
N CYS A 24 31.78 2.84 10.93
CA CYS A 24 31.56 2.49 12.33
C CYS A 24 30.80 3.56 13.12
N ILE A 25 29.89 4.27 12.44
CA ILE A 25 29.01 5.26 13.05
C ILE A 25 27.59 4.72 12.96
N VAL A 26 26.98 4.46 14.10
CA VAL A 26 25.58 4.03 14.18
C VAL A 26 24.68 5.22 13.82
N LEU A 27 23.69 4.99 12.96
CA LEU A 27 22.77 6.02 12.47
C LEU A 27 22.07 6.76 13.62
N GLU A 28 21.59 6.03 14.62
CA GLU A 28 20.90 6.60 15.79
C GLU A 28 21.79 7.57 16.56
N ASP A 29 22.98 7.12 16.97
CA ASP A 29 23.98 7.94 17.69
C ASP A 29 24.35 9.20 16.90
N PHE A 30 24.53 9.04 15.58
CA PHE A 30 24.86 10.16 14.71
C PHE A 30 23.74 11.21 14.70
N LEU A 31 22.48 10.79 14.51
CA LEU A 31 21.34 11.70 14.48
C LEU A 31 21.13 12.38 15.82
N GLU A 32 21.28 11.66 16.94
CA GLU A 32 21.17 12.24 18.29
C GLU A 32 22.27 13.30 18.54
N ALA A 33 23.51 12.99 18.19
CA ALA A 33 24.63 13.92 18.33
C ALA A 33 24.48 15.14 17.40
N LEU A 34 24.00 14.93 16.17
CA LEU A 34 23.77 15.99 15.20
C LEU A 34 22.65 16.93 15.66
N ALA A 35 21.54 16.40 16.18
CA ALA A 35 20.41 17.19 16.65
C ALA A 35 20.80 18.19 17.76
N LYS A 36 21.76 17.83 18.63
CA LYS A 36 22.29 18.69 19.70
C LYS A 36 23.16 19.85 19.19
N ARG A 37 23.69 19.76 17.96
CA ARG A 37 24.71 20.68 17.42
C ARG A 37 24.25 21.46 16.19
N VAL A 38 23.29 20.92 15.44
CA VAL A 38 22.82 21.52 14.20
C VAL A 38 22.10 22.83 14.50
N ARG A 39 22.38 23.86 13.70
CA ARG A 39 21.62 25.12 13.78
C ARG A 39 20.32 24.96 12.97
N PRO A 40 19.17 25.43 13.48
CA PRO A 40 17.93 25.41 12.72
C PRO A 40 18.08 26.06 11.35
N ASN A 41 17.60 25.39 10.31
CA ASN A 41 17.52 25.91 8.95
C ASN A 41 16.19 25.49 8.34
N ASP A 42 15.25 26.43 8.24
CA ASP A 42 13.88 26.21 7.77
C ASP A 42 13.69 26.52 6.29
N THR A 43 14.76 26.87 5.55
CA THR A 43 14.68 27.27 4.13
C THR A 43 13.85 26.29 3.30
N GLY A 44 14.09 24.98 3.47
CA GLY A 44 13.34 23.94 2.76
C GLY A 44 11.85 23.92 3.14
N LEU A 45 11.54 24.10 4.43
CA LEU A 45 10.17 24.14 4.93
C LEU A 45 9.42 25.39 4.45
N VAL A 46 10.08 26.55 4.42
CA VAL A 46 9.52 27.80 3.90
C VAL A 46 9.19 27.67 2.41
N MET A 47 10.10 27.10 1.61
CA MET A 47 9.85 26.90 0.18
C MET A 47 8.72 25.89 -0.05
N TYR A 48 8.70 24.80 0.71
CA TYR A 48 7.60 23.84 0.67
C TYR A 48 6.25 24.53 0.95
N ARG A 49 6.13 25.32 2.02
CA ARG A 49 4.88 26.01 2.39
C ARG A 49 4.39 26.99 1.32
N ARG A 50 5.27 27.53 0.47
CA ARG A 50 4.91 28.41 -0.64
C ARG A 50 4.36 27.66 -1.85
N MET A 51 4.78 26.42 -2.06
CA MET A 51 4.45 25.62 -3.26
C MET A 51 3.42 24.52 -2.97
N ALA A 52 3.30 24.10 -1.71
CA ALA A 52 2.44 23.00 -1.31
C ALA A 52 0.97 23.39 -1.53
N LEU A 53 0.30 22.63 -2.39
CA LEU A 53 -1.15 22.70 -2.52
C LEU A 53 -1.80 21.89 -1.39
N PRO A 54 -2.93 22.33 -0.84
CA PRO A 54 -3.71 21.49 0.05
C PRO A 54 -4.15 20.22 -0.71
N PRO A 55 -4.28 19.07 -0.02
CA PRO A 55 -4.87 17.90 -0.64
C PRO A 55 -6.28 18.22 -1.09
N SER A 56 -6.59 17.92 -2.33
CA SER A 56 -7.95 17.95 -2.85
C SER A 56 -8.59 16.58 -2.67
N GLU A 57 -9.83 16.55 -2.20
CA GLU A 57 -10.63 15.33 -2.35
C GLU A 57 -10.95 15.09 -3.82
N PRO A 58 -11.14 13.82 -4.24
CA PRO A 58 -11.70 13.54 -5.55
C PRO A 58 -13.06 14.24 -5.70
N PRO A 59 -13.42 14.66 -6.93
CA PRO A 59 -14.74 15.22 -7.17
C PRO A 59 -15.82 14.19 -6.78
N PRO A 60 -17.03 14.65 -6.39
CA PRO A 60 -18.15 13.76 -6.18
C PRO A 60 -18.37 12.83 -7.38
N GLN A 61 -18.81 11.61 -7.14
CA GLN A 61 -19.32 10.70 -8.16
C GLN A 61 -20.81 10.47 -7.93
N GLY A 62 -21.51 10.06 -8.99
CA GLY A 62 -22.91 9.69 -8.88
C GLY A 62 -23.10 8.38 -8.09
N ASP A 63 -24.19 8.27 -7.34
CA ASP A 63 -24.48 7.10 -6.48
C ASP A 63 -24.56 5.77 -7.23
N LYS A 64 -24.82 5.81 -8.54
CA LYS A 64 -24.91 4.63 -9.42
C LYS A 64 -23.68 4.46 -10.32
N GLU A 65 -22.72 5.37 -10.24
CA GLU A 65 -21.49 5.27 -11.00
C GLU A 65 -20.63 4.15 -10.41
N MET A 66 -19.91 3.45 -11.30
CA MET A 66 -18.90 2.50 -10.88
C MET A 66 -17.88 3.22 -9.99
N LEU A 67 -17.52 2.57 -8.89
CA LEU A 67 -16.63 3.13 -7.90
C LEU A 67 -15.28 3.44 -8.50
N ARG A 68 -14.84 4.70 -8.33
CA ARG A 68 -13.49 5.10 -8.72
C ARG A 68 -12.47 4.77 -7.64
N THR A 69 -11.28 4.35 -8.04
CA THR A 69 -10.15 4.02 -7.16
C THR A 69 -9.80 5.20 -6.24
N ASN A 70 -9.80 6.43 -6.75
CA ASN A 70 -9.53 7.61 -5.92
C ASN A 70 -10.62 7.88 -4.85
N VAL A 71 -11.89 7.54 -5.12
CA VAL A 71 -13.00 7.64 -4.16
C VAL A 71 -12.90 6.55 -3.11
N LEU A 72 -12.50 5.32 -3.49
CA LEU A 72 -12.15 4.27 -2.53
C LEU A 72 -11.13 4.78 -1.51
N PHE A 73 -10.00 5.31 -1.98
CA PHE A 73 -8.91 5.72 -1.09
C PHE A 73 -9.22 7.00 -0.29
N LYS A 74 -10.16 7.85 -0.74
CA LYS A 74 -10.76 8.90 0.09
C LYS A 74 -11.44 8.32 1.33
N HIS A 75 -12.17 7.21 1.20
CA HIS A 75 -12.82 6.57 2.34
C HIS A 75 -11.82 5.78 3.19
N VAL A 76 -10.84 5.11 2.58
CA VAL A 76 -9.72 4.49 3.33
C VAL A 76 -9.00 5.52 4.20
N GLN A 77 -8.68 6.71 3.70
CA GLN A 77 -8.09 7.82 4.46
C GLN A 77 -8.86 8.13 5.75
N ARG A 78 -10.20 8.17 5.66
CA ARG A 78 -11.09 8.50 6.79
C ARG A 78 -11.24 7.33 7.75
N PHE A 79 -10.99 6.11 7.28
CA PHE A 79 -11.08 4.89 8.04
C PHE A 79 -9.82 4.61 8.88
N LEU A 80 -8.68 5.23 8.54
CA LEU A 80 -7.44 5.08 9.30
C LEU A 80 -7.54 5.70 10.70
N THR A 81 -6.98 4.99 11.69
CA THR A 81 -6.91 5.42 13.08
C THR A 81 -5.47 5.32 13.59
N PRO A 82 -5.12 5.94 14.74
CA PRO A 82 -3.84 5.72 15.43
C PRO A 82 -3.52 4.25 15.73
N THR A 83 -4.53 3.39 15.75
CA THR A 83 -4.42 1.95 16.03
C THR A 83 -4.67 1.12 14.77
N THR A 84 -4.35 1.65 13.60
CA THR A 84 -4.40 0.90 12.33
C THR A 84 -2.98 0.51 11.92
N SER A 85 -2.80 -0.74 11.50
CA SER A 85 -1.61 -1.18 10.75
C SER A 85 -2.02 -1.42 9.31
N LEU A 86 -1.64 -0.50 8.42
CA LEU A 86 -2.01 -0.51 7.01
C LEU A 86 -0.98 -1.32 6.21
N VAL A 87 -1.42 -2.39 5.54
CA VAL A 87 -0.61 -3.18 4.61
C VAL A 87 -1.00 -2.83 3.18
N SER A 88 -0.03 -2.36 2.38
CA SER A 88 -0.22 -2.01 0.98
C SER A 88 0.48 -3.00 0.06
N GLU A 89 -0.32 -3.70 -0.75
CA GLU A 89 0.19 -4.68 -1.71
C GLU A 89 0.86 -4.02 -2.92
N VAL A 90 1.75 -4.77 -3.56
CA VAL A 90 2.30 -4.47 -4.89
C VAL A 90 1.16 -4.24 -5.89
N GLY A 91 1.21 -3.10 -6.58
CA GLY A 91 0.19 -2.68 -7.55
C GLY A 91 -0.20 -1.21 -7.34
N ASP A 92 -1.37 -0.82 -7.83
CA ASP A 92 -1.86 0.56 -7.66
C ASP A 92 -2.18 0.89 -6.19
N SER A 93 -2.32 -0.12 -5.31
CA SER A 93 -2.39 0.08 -3.86
C SER A 93 -1.20 0.90 -3.34
N TRP A 94 0.02 0.66 -3.81
CA TRP A 94 1.21 1.43 -3.38
C TRP A 94 1.03 2.93 -3.59
N PHE A 95 0.68 3.33 -4.81
CA PHE A 95 0.57 4.73 -5.17
C PHE A 95 -0.59 5.40 -4.45
N ASN A 96 -1.71 4.70 -4.28
CA ASN A 96 -2.85 5.24 -3.57
C ASN A 96 -2.62 5.35 -2.06
N THR A 97 -1.98 4.36 -1.41
CA THR A 97 -1.69 4.44 0.02
C THR A 97 -0.57 5.42 0.36
N LEU A 98 0.41 5.61 -0.54
CA LEU A 98 1.45 6.63 -0.38
C LEU A 98 0.91 8.07 -0.33
N LYS A 99 -0.30 8.31 -0.83
CA LYS A 99 -0.98 9.62 -0.77
C LYS A 99 -1.75 9.86 0.54
N LEU A 100 -1.90 8.82 1.38
CA LEU A 100 -2.66 8.92 2.62
C LEU A 100 -1.88 9.68 3.69
N ARG A 101 -2.61 10.48 4.46
CA ARG A 101 -2.14 11.12 5.69
C ARG A 101 -2.37 10.19 6.85
N LEU A 102 -1.31 9.54 7.30
CA LEU A 102 -1.38 8.58 8.40
C LEU A 102 -1.54 9.33 9.74
N PRO A 103 -2.55 8.99 10.57
CA PRO A 103 -2.63 9.46 11.94
C PRO A 103 -1.37 9.09 12.73
N ALA A 104 -0.96 9.90 13.70
CA ALA A 104 0.14 9.54 14.59
C ALA A 104 -0.17 8.20 15.29
N GLY A 105 0.76 7.25 15.21
CA GLY A 105 0.59 5.87 15.71
C GLY A 105 0.09 4.87 14.65
N CYS A 106 -0.50 5.32 13.54
CA CYS A 106 -0.82 4.43 12.44
C CYS A 106 0.49 3.86 11.86
N GLU A 107 0.52 2.55 11.70
CA GLU A 107 1.66 1.84 11.10
C GLU A 107 1.38 1.58 9.62
N TYR A 108 2.43 1.47 8.83
CA TYR A 108 2.33 1.36 7.38
C TYR A 108 3.42 0.47 6.81
N GLU A 109 2.98 -0.52 6.05
CA GLU A 109 3.82 -1.61 5.56
C GLU A 109 3.69 -1.73 4.04
N LEU A 110 4.84 -1.74 3.37
CA LEU A 110 4.95 -1.94 1.93
C LEU A 110 6.23 -2.71 1.59
N GLN A 111 6.15 -3.62 0.62
CA GLN A 111 7.29 -4.43 0.18
C GLN A 111 7.95 -3.87 -1.10
N PHE A 112 8.26 -2.57 -1.14
CA PHE A 112 8.67 -1.89 -2.37
C PHE A 112 9.97 -2.42 -3.01
N ARG A 113 10.88 -2.97 -2.19
CA ARG A 113 12.19 -3.42 -2.67
C ARG A 113 12.17 -4.81 -3.32
N TYR A 114 11.46 -5.76 -2.70
CA TYR A 114 11.36 -7.13 -3.22
C TYR A 114 10.23 -7.25 -4.23
N GLY A 115 9.11 -6.55 -4.00
CA GLY A 115 8.05 -6.38 -5.00
C GLY A 115 7.32 -7.66 -5.39
N SER A 116 7.17 -8.61 -4.46
CA SER A 116 6.47 -9.88 -4.73
C SER A 116 4.97 -9.72 -4.56
N ILE A 117 4.21 -9.80 -5.66
CA ILE A 117 2.74 -9.87 -5.60
C ILE A 117 2.29 -11.06 -4.75
N GLY A 118 1.26 -10.88 -3.94
CA GLY A 118 0.75 -11.87 -3.00
C GLY A 118 1.46 -11.90 -1.65
N TRP A 119 2.56 -11.14 -1.47
CA TRP A 119 3.21 -11.01 -0.16
C TRP A 119 2.23 -10.54 0.92
N SER A 120 1.32 -9.62 0.57
CA SER A 120 0.48 -8.94 1.56
C SER A 120 -0.46 -9.87 2.30
N VAL A 121 -0.99 -10.95 1.69
CA VAL A 121 -1.92 -11.86 2.38
C VAL A 121 -1.19 -12.60 3.52
N GLY A 122 0.01 -13.11 3.25
CA GLY A 122 0.86 -13.73 4.29
C GLY A 122 1.36 -12.71 5.32
N ALA A 123 1.68 -11.49 4.89
CA ALA A 123 2.06 -10.41 5.78
C ALA A 123 0.92 -10.04 6.74
N VAL A 124 -0.31 -9.92 6.25
CA VAL A 124 -1.51 -9.65 7.08
C VAL A 124 -1.66 -10.70 8.17
N LEU A 125 -1.50 -11.99 7.83
CA LEU A 125 -1.52 -13.07 8.82
C LEU A 125 -0.47 -12.85 9.90
N GLY A 126 0.78 -12.58 9.51
CA GLY A 126 1.88 -12.34 10.44
C GLY A 126 1.66 -11.11 11.33
N TYR A 127 1.24 -9.98 10.74
CA TYR A 127 0.92 -8.75 11.46
C TYR A 127 -0.23 -8.96 12.43
N CYS A 128 -1.32 -9.62 12.04
CA CYS A 128 -2.42 -9.93 12.95
C CYS A 128 -1.97 -10.76 14.16
N CYS A 129 -1.11 -11.75 13.94
CA CYS A 129 -0.53 -12.54 15.03
C CYS A 129 0.34 -11.70 15.97
N ALA A 130 1.16 -10.79 15.42
CA ALA A 130 2.00 -9.89 16.20
C ALA A 130 1.17 -8.87 16.98
N GLU A 131 0.19 -8.22 16.35
CA GLU A 131 -0.64 -7.19 16.99
C GLU A 131 -1.51 -7.74 18.10
N ARG A 132 -2.05 -8.95 17.92
CA ARG A 132 -2.76 -9.63 19.00
C ARG A 132 -1.94 -9.76 20.29
N GLN A 133 -0.61 -9.89 20.18
CA GLN A 133 0.28 -10.00 21.33
C GLN A 133 0.74 -8.63 21.85
N ARG A 134 0.95 -7.68 20.94
CA ARG A 134 1.56 -6.37 21.25
C ARG A 134 0.54 -5.31 21.65
N GLN A 135 -0.52 -5.16 20.87
CA GLN A 135 -1.55 -4.12 20.97
C GLN A 135 -2.90 -4.69 20.45
N PRO A 136 -3.67 -5.45 21.26
CA PRO A 136 -4.91 -6.12 20.81
C PRO A 136 -5.98 -5.19 20.23
N GLU A 137 -5.93 -3.91 20.58
CA GLU A 137 -6.79 -2.86 20.03
C GLU A 137 -6.41 -2.46 18.60
N ARG A 138 -5.17 -2.71 18.19
CA ARG A 138 -4.64 -2.42 16.87
C ARG A 138 -5.17 -3.40 15.84
N ARG A 139 -5.64 -2.87 14.72
CA ARG A 139 -6.28 -3.65 13.67
C ARG A 139 -5.53 -3.52 12.36
N VAL A 140 -5.28 -4.67 11.74
CA VAL A 140 -4.66 -4.73 10.41
C VAL A 140 -5.71 -4.43 9.34
N LEU A 141 -5.40 -3.46 8.48
CA LEU A 141 -6.16 -3.13 7.27
C LEU A 141 -5.27 -3.37 6.07
N ALA A 142 -5.76 -4.09 5.06
CA ALA A 142 -4.98 -4.41 3.87
C ALA A 142 -5.71 -3.97 2.59
N CYS A 143 -4.95 -3.36 1.67
CA CYS A 143 -5.42 -3.03 0.32
C CYS A 143 -4.70 -3.92 -0.69
N ILE A 144 -5.40 -4.92 -1.23
CA ILE A 144 -4.82 -6.01 -2.01
C ILE A 144 -5.49 -6.06 -3.39
N GLY A 145 -4.70 -6.03 -4.47
CA GLY A 145 -5.23 -6.26 -5.82
C GLY A 145 -5.67 -7.71 -6.02
N ASP A 146 -6.68 -7.93 -6.83
CA ASP A 146 -7.23 -9.23 -7.18
C ASP A 146 -6.18 -10.22 -7.72
N GLY A 147 -5.33 -9.78 -8.65
CA GLY A 147 -4.23 -10.60 -9.17
C GLY A 147 -3.22 -11.01 -8.12
N SER A 148 -2.85 -10.09 -7.22
CA SER A 148 -1.94 -10.38 -6.09
C SER A 148 -2.57 -11.37 -5.11
N PHE A 149 -3.87 -11.21 -4.82
CA PHE A 149 -4.59 -12.09 -3.91
C PHE A 149 -4.58 -13.54 -4.40
N GLN A 150 -4.73 -13.80 -5.71
CA GLN A 150 -4.74 -15.16 -6.27
C GLN A 150 -3.46 -15.97 -5.96
N MET A 151 -2.33 -15.31 -5.70
CA MET A 151 -1.05 -15.98 -5.43
C MET A 151 -1.02 -16.69 -4.06
N THR A 152 -1.73 -16.13 -3.07
CA THR A 152 -1.58 -16.51 -1.66
C THR A 152 -2.91 -16.50 -0.88
N ALA A 153 -4.04 -16.46 -1.58
CA ALA A 153 -5.39 -16.39 -1.00
C ALA A 153 -5.68 -17.46 0.07
N GLN A 154 -5.03 -18.62 -0.01
CA GLN A 154 -5.17 -19.73 0.93
C GLN A 154 -4.84 -19.35 2.38
N GLU A 155 -4.03 -18.30 2.63
CA GLU A 155 -3.71 -17.89 4.00
C GLU A 155 -4.91 -17.30 4.76
N VAL A 156 -5.98 -16.91 4.05
CA VAL A 156 -7.26 -16.58 4.69
C VAL A 156 -7.79 -17.75 5.51
N SER A 157 -7.57 -19.01 5.08
CA SER A 157 -7.94 -20.19 5.87
C SER A 157 -7.22 -20.23 7.22
N THR A 158 -5.93 -19.87 7.23
CA THR A 158 -5.12 -19.75 8.45
C THR A 158 -5.67 -18.63 9.35
N MET A 159 -5.98 -17.47 8.77
CA MET A 159 -6.54 -16.35 9.54
C MET A 159 -7.86 -16.73 10.23
N LEU A 160 -8.74 -17.42 9.51
CA LEU A 160 -10.02 -17.91 10.04
C LEU A 160 -9.81 -18.94 11.15
N ARG A 161 -8.91 -19.90 10.96
CA ARG A 161 -8.55 -20.91 11.97
C ARG A 161 -8.05 -20.29 13.28
N TYR A 162 -7.25 -19.23 13.19
CA TYR A 162 -6.76 -18.51 14.38
C TYR A 162 -7.72 -17.43 14.87
N GLY A 163 -8.88 -17.26 14.24
CA GLY A 163 -9.86 -16.22 14.58
C GLY A 163 -9.28 -14.80 14.53
N LEU A 164 -8.37 -14.53 13.60
CA LEU A 164 -7.80 -13.20 13.36
C LEU A 164 -8.86 -12.28 12.74
N ASP A 165 -8.79 -10.98 13.03
CA ASP A 165 -9.80 -10.00 12.63
C ASP A 165 -9.30 -8.88 11.70
N PRO A 166 -8.51 -9.19 10.64
CA PRO A 166 -8.11 -8.17 9.68
C PRO A 166 -9.32 -7.65 8.90
N ILE A 167 -9.15 -6.45 8.34
CA ILE A 167 -10.00 -5.95 7.25
C ILE A 167 -9.18 -6.07 5.96
N ILE A 168 -9.68 -6.86 5.02
CA ILE A 168 -9.09 -7.00 3.69
C ILE A 168 -10.02 -6.28 2.71
N ILE A 169 -9.51 -5.22 2.09
CA ILE A 169 -10.11 -4.56 0.94
C ILE A 169 -9.45 -5.15 -0.30
N LEU A 170 -10.17 -6.02 -1.00
CA LEU A 170 -9.75 -6.56 -2.27
C LEU A 170 -10.18 -5.62 -3.39
N ILE A 171 -9.24 -5.12 -4.19
CA ILE A 171 -9.53 -4.30 -5.37
C ILE A 171 -9.62 -5.22 -6.59
N ASN A 172 -10.84 -5.46 -7.05
CA ASN A 172 -11.16 -6.25 -8.23
C ASN A 172 -11.34 -5.33 -9.45
N ASN A 173 -10.27 -5.18 -10.22
CA ASN A 173 -10.26 -4.45 -11.49
C ASN A 173 -10.05 -5.39 -12.70
N GLY A 174 -9.98 -6.71 -12.45
CA GLY A 174 -9.98 -7.76 -13.47
C GLY A 174 -8.62 -8.01 -14.13
N GLY A 175 -7.50 -7.64 -13.51
CA GLY A 175 -6.17 -7.88 -14.08
C GLY A 175 -4.99 -7.23 -13.38
N TYR A 176 -3.81 -7.35 -13.99
CA TYR A 176 -2.58 -6.72 -13.50
C TYR A 176 -2.46 -5.29 -14.02
N THR A 177 -3.26 -4.34 -13.50
CA THR A 177 -3.23 -2.93 -13.97
C THR A 177 -1.83 -2.29 -13.91
N ILE A 178 -1.02 -2.60 -12.89
CA ILE A 178 0.38 -2.11 -12.83
C ILE A 178 1.22 -2.53 -14.05
N GLU A 179 1.04 -3.76 -14.51
CA GLU A 179 1.78 -4.27 -15.68
C GLU A 179 1.20 -3.73 -16.98
N VAL A 180 -0.11 -3.48 -17.06
CA VAL A 180 -0.73 -2.78 -18.21
C VAL A 180 -0.05 -1.42 -18.43
N GLU A 181 0.26 -0.69 -17.35
CA GLU A 181 0.92 0.62 -17.41
C GLU A 181 2.45 0.59 -17.59
N ILE A 182 3.07 -0.60 -17.52
CA ILE A 182 4.50 -0.80 -17.83
C ILE A 182 4.64 -1.35 -19.25
N HIS A 183 3.97 -2.47 -19.53
CA HIS A 183 3.94 -3.14 -20.82
C HIS A 183 2.69 -4.03 -20.92
N ASP A 184 1.73 -3.62 -21.75
CA ASP A 184 0.49 -4.37 -21.92
C ASP A 184 0.64 -5.65 -22.77
N GLY A 185 -0.20 -6.65 -22.49
CA GLY A 185 -0.23 -7.93 -23.19
C GLY A 185 -1.25 -8.92 -22.62
N PRO A 186 -1.48 -10.06 -23.30
CA PRO A 186 -2.49 -11.04 -22.89
C PRO A 186 -2.22 -11.69 -21.53
N TYR A 187 -0.97 -11.68 -21.05
CA TYR A 187 -0.56 -12.18 -19.75
C TYR A 187 -1.02 -11.29 -18.57
N ASN A 188 -1.53 -10.09 -18.83
CA ASN A 188 -2.10 -9.21 -17.81
C ASN A 188 -3.58 -9.53 -17.51
N VAL A 189 -4.18 -10.43 -18.30
CA VAL A 189 -5.57 -10.86 -18.12
C VAL A 189 -5.61 -12.08 -17.21
N ILE A 190 -6.31 -11.98 -16.09
CA ILE A 190 -6.46 -13.05 -15.11
C ILE A 190 -7.87 -13.66 -15.17
N LYS A 191 -8.01 -14.89 -14.67
CA LYS A 191 -9.34 -15.48 -14.49
C LYS A 191 -10.01 -14.82 -13.28
N ASN A 192 -11.06 -14.04 -13.51
CA ASN A 192 -11.83 -13.47 -12.40
C ASN A 192 -12.48 -14.58 -11.54
N TRP A 193 -12.42 -14.44 -10.22
CA TRP A 193 -13.04 -15.35 -9.25
C TRP A 193 -14.30 -14.71 -8.64
N ASP A 194 -15.15 -15.52 -8.04
CA ASP A 194 -16.04 -15.03 -6.99
C ASP A 194 -15.21 -14.96 -5.69
N TYR A 195 -14.57 -13.83 -5.42
CA TYR A 195 -13.63 -13.72 -4.30
C TYR A 195 -14.35 -13.84 -2.96
N THR A 196 -15.55 -13.25 -2.82
CA THR A 196 -16.35 -13.42 -1.60
C THR A 196 -16.80 -14.87 -1.42
N GLY A 197 -17.21 -15.54 -2.51
CA GLY A 197 -17.51 -16.97 -2.52
C GLY A 197 -16.30 -17.83 -2.15
N PHE A 198 -15.12 -17.49 -2.65
CA PHE A 198 -13.87 -18.19 -2.36
C PHE A 198 -13.53 -18.13 -0.86
N VAL A 199 -13.57 -16.94 -0.24
CA VAL A 199 -13.28 -16.82 1.20
C VAL A 199 -14.38 -17.46 2.06
N ARG A 200 -15.65 -17.44 1.62
CA ARG A 200 -16.75 -18.18 2.28
C ARG A 200 -16.53 -19.69 2.20
N ALA A 201 -16.03 -20.20 1.08
CA ALA A 201 -15.71 -21.61 0.92
C ALA A 201 -14.60 -22.05 1.89
N MET A 202 -13.56 -21.22 2.08
CA MET A 202 -12.52 -21.47 3.08
C MET A 202 -13.01 -21.37 4.52
N GLN A 203 -13.99 -20.48 4.79
CA GLN A 203 -14.65 -20.41 6.09
C GLN A 203 -15.39 -21.70 6.40
N ASN A 204 -15.98 -22.38 5.43
CA ASN A 204 -16.55 -23.72 5.62
C ASN A 204 -17.45 -23.85 6.87
N LYS A 205 -18.20 -22.80 7.21
CA LYS A 205 -19.06 -22.71 8.42
C LYS A 205 -18.30 -22.72 9.76
N GLU A 206 -16.97 -22.63 9.75
CA GLU A 206 -16.10 -22.57 10.93
C GLU A 206 -15.26 -21.29 10.92
N GLY A 207 -15.23 -20.58 12.05
CA GLY A 207 -14.61 -19.26 12.14
C GLY A 207 -15.55 -18.12 11.74
N LYS A 208 -15.16 -16.90 12.11
CA LYS A 208 -15.99 -15.69 11.93
C LYS A 208 -15.50 -14.90 10.73
N LEU A 209 -16.39 -14.75 9.76
CA LEU A 209 -16.15 -14.06 8.51
C LEU A 209 -17.37 -13.20 8.19
N TRP A 210 -17.12 -11.94 7.86
CA TRP A 210 -18.09 -11.10 7.19
C TRP A 210 -17.55 -10.66 5.83
N THR A 211 -18.42 -10.64 4.84
CA THR A 211 -18.08 -10.33 3.45
C THR A 211 -19.03 -9.30 2.87
N ALA A 212 -18.52 -8.37 2.07
CA ALA A 212 -19.34 -7.49 1.23
C ALA A 212 -18.72 -7.33 -0.16
N THR A 213 -19.54 -6.93 -1.12
CA THR A 213 -19.10 -6.46 -2.44
C THR A 213 -19.59 -5.02 -2.60
N ALA A 214 -18.72 -4.12 -3.04
CA ALA A 214 -19.03 -2.73 -3.31
C ALA A 214 -18.64 -2.37 -4.76
N ARG A 215 -19.61 -1.89 -5.52
CA ARG A 215 -19.48 -1.42 -6.91
C ARG A 215 -19.71 0.08 -7.02
N THR A 216 -20.30 0.69 -6.00
CA THR A 216 -20.63 2.12 -5.94
C THR A 216 -20.11 2.74 -4.63
N GLU A 217 -20.06 4.07 -4.56
CA GLU A 217 -19.66 4.77 -3.32
C GLU A 217 -20.60 4.50 -2.14
N PRO A 218 -21.94 4.54 -2.30
CA PRO A 218 -22.84 4.21 -1.19
C PRO A 218 -22.64 2.79 -0.64
N GLU A 219 -22.39 1.81 -1.51
CA GLU A 219 -22.12 0.43 -1.10
C GLU A 219 -20.80 0.33 -0.32
N LEU A 220 -19.75 1.03 -0.77
CA LEU A 220 -18.47 1.08 -0.06
C LEU A 220 -18.63 1.72 1.32
N VAL A 221 -19.33 2.85 1.40
CA VAL A 221 -19.56 3.56 2.67
C VAL A 221 -20.32 2.66 3.65
N ALA A 222 -21.36 1.96 3.18
CA ALA A 222 -22.09 0.99 4.00
C ALA A 222 -21.19 -0.16 4.46
N ALA A 223 -20.35 -0.71 3.55
CA ALA A 223 -19.45 -1.80 3.88
C ALA A 223 -18.38 -1.41 4.91
N LEU A 224 -17.82 -0.20 4.80
CA LEU A 224 -16.86 0.33 5.77
C LEU A 224 -17.52 0.64 7.12
N ALA A 225 -18.76 1.13 7.12
CA ALA A 225 -19.52 1.34 8.36
C ALA A 225 -19.75 0.02 9.12
N GLU A 226 -20.12 -1.05 8.40
CA GLU A 226 -20.20 -2.40 8.96
C GLU A 226 -18.84 -2.90 9.46
N ALA A 227 -17.78 -2.76 8.65
CA ALA A 227 -16.43 -3.17 9.01
C ALA A 227 -15.93 -2.51 10.31
N ALA A 228 -16.27 -1.24 10.55
CA ALA A 228 -15.88 -0.50 11.74
C ALA A 228 -16.46 -1.10 13.04
N GLN A 229 -17.66 -1.68 12.98
CA GLN A 229 -18.35 -2.25 14.14
C GLN A 229 -17.97 -3.71 14.42
N ARG A 230 -17.33 -4.37 13.46
CA ARG A 230 -17.04 -5.81 13.49
C ARG A 230 -15.66 -6.08 14.05
N ARG A 231 -15.56 -6.63 15.26
CA ARG A 231 -14.28 -7.02 15.90
C ARG A 231 -14.26 -8.52 16.20
N GLY A 232 -13.06 -9.11 16.20
CA GLY A 232 -12.90 -10.55 16.43
C GLY A 232 -13.42 -11.42 15.28
N GLU A 233 -13.61 -10.85 14.09
CA GLU A 233 -13.96 -11.56 12.86
C GLU A 233 -13.20 -10.98 11.65
N LEU A 234 -12.87 -11.83 10.69
CA LEU A 234 -12.26 -11.41 9.44
C LEU A 234 -13.31 -10.65 8.61
N VAL A 235 -12.94 -9.46 8.13
CA VAL A 235 -13.79 -8.64 7.26
C VAL A 235 -13.17 -8.65 5.86
N PHE A 236 -13.93 -9.07 4.85
CA PHE A 236 -13.49 -9.12 3.47
C PHE A 236 -14.42 -8.28 2.58
N ILE A 237 -13.91 -7.18 2.02
CA ILE A 237 -14.68 -6.30 1.14
C ILE A 237 -14.08 -6.39 -0.25
N GLU A 238 -14.85 -6.96 -1.19
CA GLU A 238 -14.52 -6.90 -2.62
C GLU A 238 -14.99 -5.57 -3.18
N VAL A 239 -14.06 -4.75 -3.64
CA VAL A 239 -14.32 -3.46 -4.30
C VAL A 239 -14.11 -3.64 -5.79
N VAL A 240 -15.17 -3.42 -6.58
CA VAL A 240 -15.10 -3.55 -8.04
C VAL A 240 -14.89 -2.18 -8.67
N THR A 241 -13.79 -2.03 -9.40
CA THR A 241 -13.43 -0.80 -10.12
C THR A 241 -13.21 -1.08 -11.61
N HIS A 242 -13.07 -0.03 -12.40
CA HIS A 242 -12.74 -0.18 -13.82
C HIS A 242 -11.28 -0.61 -13.99
N ARG A 243 -10.99 -1.47 -14.98
CA ARG A 243 -9.63 -1.97 -15.26
C ARG A 243 -8.60 -0.86 -15.45
N ASP A 244 -9.00 0.15 -16.21
CA ASP A 244 -8.15 1.29 -16.59
C ASP A 244 -8.21 2.45 -15.57
N ASP A 245 -8.95 2.29 -14.46
CA ASP A 245 -9.01 3.32 -13.41
C ASP A 245 -7.88 3.12 -12.39
N CYS A 246 -6.75 3.75 -12.69
CA CYS A 246 -5.56 3.74 -11.85
C CYS A 246 -5.05 5.14 -11.49
N SER A 247 -4.10 5.19 -10.56
CA SER A 247 -3.50 6.46 -10.15
C SER A 247 -2.64 7.10 -11.25
N LYS A 248 -2.66 8.43 -11.29
CA LYS A 248 -1.76 9.20 -12.18
C LYS A 248 -0.29 8.89 -11.91
N GLU A 249 0.05 8.66 -10.63
CA GLU A 249 1.41 8.33 -10.22
C GLU A 249 1.89 7.00 -10.80
N LEU A 250 1.00 6.00 -10.89
CA LEU A 250 1.30 4.74 -11.56
C LEU A 250 1.61 4.97 -13.04
N LEU A 251 0.82 5.77 -13.76
CA LEU A 251 1.06 6.09 -15.17
C LEU A 251 2.44 6.73 -15.39
N GLU A 252 2.77 7.73 -14.57
CA GLU A 252 4.06 8.43 -14.65
C GLU A 252 5.24 7.54 -14.26
N TRP A 253 5.06 6.68 -13.27
CA TRP A 253 6.09 5.76 -12.80
C TRP A 253 6.30 4.60 -13.78
N GLY A 254 5.22 3.98 -14.26
CA GLY A 254 5.23 2.82 -15.16
C GLY A 254 5.98 3.12 -16.45
N SER A 255 5.68 4.27 -17.08
CA SER A 255 6.40 4.73 -18.27
C SER A 255 7.90 4.90 -18.06
N ARG A 256 8.34 5.42 -16.90
CA ARG A 256 9.77 5.58 -16.57
C ARG A 256 10.45 4.23 -16.32
N VAL A 257 9.78 3.31 -15.65
CA VAL A 257 10.28 1.96 -15.41
C VAL A 257 10.41 1.18 -16.71
N ALA A 258 9.40 1.23 -17.57
CA ALA A 258 9.43 0.63 -18.89
C ALA A 258 10.62 1.14 -19.72
N ALA A 259 10.85 2.46 -19.73
CA ALA A 259 11.99 3.06 -20.42
C ALA A 259 13.35 2.63 -19.83
N ALA A 260 13.46 2.52 -18.52
CA ALA A 260 14.69 2.08 -17.85
C ALA A 260 15.00 0.59 -18.09
N ASN A 261 13.97 -0.25 -18.11
CA ASN A 261 14.08 -1.71 -18.33
C ASN A 261 14.41 -2.04 -19.78
N SER A 262 13.82 -1.31 -20.73
CA SER A 262 13.99 -1.53 -22.18
C SER A 262 15.18 -0.77 -22.79
N ARG A 263 15.99 -0.09 -21.96
CA ARG A 263 17.13 0.69 -22.47
C ARG A 263 18.07 -0.21 -23.28
N LYS A 264 18.50 0.27 -24.45
CA LYS A 264 19.45 -0.45 -25.29
C LYS A 264 20.78 -0.62 -24.54
N PRO A 265 21.50 -1.73 -24.78
CA PRO A 265 22.88 -1.86 -24.32
C PRO A 265 23.72 -0.66 -24.79
N PRO A 266 24.67 -0.18 -23.99
CA PRO A 266 25.59 0.87 -24.42
C PRO A 266 26.34 0.45 -25.70
N LEU A 267 26.52 1.38 -26.64
CA LEU A 267 27.36 1.15 -27.82
C LEU A 267 28.76 0.73 -27.35
N GLY A 268 29.18 -0.50 -27.71
CA GLY A 268 30.48 -1.08 -27.33
C GLY A 268 30.44 -2.19 -26.28
N SER A 269 29.27 -2.54 -25.70
CA SER A 269 29.13 -3.77 -24.92
C SER A 269 28.87 -4.96 -25.85
N SER A 270 29.94 -5.60 -26.35
CA SER A 270 29.85 -6.96 -26.90
C SER A 270 29.64 -7.95 -25.75
N VAL A 271 28.62 -8.80 -25.86
CA VAL A 271 28.46 -10.00 -25.02
C VAL A 271 29.52 -11.01 -25.39
#